data_AF-A0A8J3HLZ7-F1
#
_entry.id   AF-A0A8J3HLZ7-F1
#
_cell.length_a   1.000
_cell.length_b   1.000
_cell.length_c   1.000
_cell.angle_alpha   90.00
_cell.angle_beta   90.00
_cell.angle_gamma   90.00
#
_symmetry.space_group_name_H-M   'P 1'
#
loop_
_entity.id
_entity.type
_entity.pdbx_description
1 polymer ?
#
loop_
_entity_poly.entity_id
_entity_poly.type
_entity_poly.pdbx_seq_one_letter_code
_entity_poly.pdbx_strand_id
1 'polypeptide(L)'
;MSASEDVSPCGVCGLPVDDAHDRMGHDTATGRPGKRVDYVVLGKRGGIAEYQGIEDRSRIYRTDAAILAVQLGIDESALIGSLFSCWVSPAEHGVIRSDFRCISGVR
;
A
#
# COMPACT_ATOMS: atom_id res chain seq x y z
N MET A 1 -19.68 9.77 -39.26
CA MET A 1 -19.05 8.45 -39.05
C MET A 1 -18.19 8.60 -37.81
N SER A 2 -18.70 8.18 -36.65
CA SER A 2 -17.98 8.33 -35.38
C SER A 2 -16.96 7.22 -35.27
N ALA A 3 -15.68 7.58 -35.12
CA ALA A 3 -14.61 6.65 -34.84
C ALA A 3 -14.83 6.09 -33.43
N SER A 4 -15.16 4.81 -33.34
CA SER A 4 -15.09 4.06 -32.10
C SER A 4 -13.61 3.87 -31.80
N GLU A 5 -13.09 4.57 -30.81
CA GLU A 5 -11.76 4.31 -30.28
C GLU A 5 -11.81 2.92 -29.64
N ASP A 6 -11.26 1.92 -30.33
CA ASP A 6 -11.03 0.57 -29.80
C ASP A 6 -10.00 0.68 -28.66
N VAL A 7 -10.46 1.08 -27.47
CA VAL A 7 -9.65 1.10 -26.27
C VAL A 7 -9.38 -0.35 -25.90
N SER A 8 -8.18 -0.81 -26.22
CA SER A 8 -7.76 -2.17 -25.95
C SER A 8 -7.83 -2.43 -24.44
N PRO A 9 -8.61 -3.42 -23.99
CA PRO A 9 -8.67 -3.74 -22.57
C PRO A 9 -7.30 -4.27 -22.13
N CYS A 10 -6.92 -3.93 -20.91
CA CYS A 10 -5.69 -4.44 -20.31
C CYS A 10 -5.73 -5.96 -20.23
N GLY A 11 -4.67 -6.62 -20.73
CA GLY A 11 -4.54 -8.07 -20.69
C GLY A 11 -4.43 -8.67 -19.27
N VAL A 12 -4.32 -7.85 -18.23
CA VAL A 12 -4.21 -8.29 -16.83
C VAL A 12 -5.53 -8.15 -16.07
N CYS A 13 -6.24 -7.04 -16.23
CA CYS A 13 -7.48 -6.77 -15.46
C CYS A 13 -8.74 -6.61 -16.32
N GLY A 14 -8.62 -6.62 -17.64
CA GLY A 14 -9.75 -6.49 -18.57
C GLY A 14 -10.40 -5.10 -18.63
N LEU A 15 -9.90 -4.13 -17.85
CA LEU A 15 -10.39 -2.76 -17.86
C LEU A 15 -9.78 -1.97 -19.03
N PRO A 16 -10.47 -0.94 -19.56
CA PRO A 16 -9.92 -0.06 -20.59
C PRO A 16 -8.62 0.59 -20.09
N VAL A 17 -7.60 0.60 -20.96
CA VAL A 17 -6.33 1.30 -20.70
C VAL A 17 -6.52 2.80 -20.90
N ASP A 18 -6.84 3.51 -19.81
CA ASP A 18 -6.92 4.97 -19.75
C ASP A 18 -5.89 5.56 -18.76
N ASP A 19 -5.81 6.88 -18.62
CA ASP A 19 -4.90 7.53 -17.67
C ASP A 19 -5.15 7.12 -16.20
N ALA A 20 -6.32 6.58 -15.88
CA ALA A 20 -6.63 6.05 -14.56
C ALA A 20 -6.09 4.63 -14.39
N HIS A 21 -6.05 3.84 -15.47
CA HIS A 21 -5.49 2.51 -15.52
C HIS A 21 -3.98 2.47 -15.23
N ASP A 22 -3.21 3.42 -15.76
CA ASP A 22 -1.75 3.49 -15.50
C ASP A 22 -1.41 3.73 -14.02
N ARG A 23 -2.36 4.28 -13.25
CA ARG A 23 -2.22 4.45 -11.80
C ARG A 23 -2.56 3.19 -11.00
N MET A 24 -3.13 2.15 -11.63
CA MET A 24 -3.60 0.94 -10.95
C MET A 24 -2.55 -0.16 -10.77
N GLY A 25 -1.33 -0.02 -11.29
CA GLY A 25 -0.18 -0.89 -11.00
C GLY A 25 -0.49 -2.40 -11.03
N HIS A 26 -0.27 -3.05 -12.17
CA HIS A 26 -0.44 -4.50 -12.32
C HIS A 26 0.72 -5.27 -11.69
N ASP A 27 0.56 -5.71 -10.46
CA ASP A 27 1.43 -6.73 -9.90
C ASP A 27 0.93 -8.11 -10.37
N THR A 28 1.64 -8.70 -11.34
CA THR A 28 1.20 -9.76 -12.25
C THR A 28 0.96 -11.13 -11.62
N ALA A 29 1.01 -11.28 -10.29
CA ALA A 29 0.95 -12.58 -9.63
C ALA A 29 -0.48 -13.11 -9.41
N THR A 30 -1.50 -12.25 -9.35
CA THR A 30 -2.86 -12.68 -8.93
C THR A 30 -4.02 -12.09 -9.73
N GLY A 31 -3.76 -11.22 -10.72
CA GLY A 31 -4.80 -10.56 -11.53
C GLY A 31 -5.74 -9.64 -10.75
N ARG A 32 -5.49 -9.38 -9.47
CA ARG A 32 -6.22 -8.41 -8.66
C ARG A 32 -5.43 -7.11 -8.56
N PRO A 33 -6.03 -5.95 -8.87
CA PRO A 33 -5.35 -4.68 -8.73
C PRO A 33 -4.97 -4.47 -7.26
N GLY A 34 -3.74 -3.99 -7.03
CA GLY A 34 -3.35 -3.51 -5.72
C GLY A 34 -4.14 -2.26 -5.34
N LYS A 35 -4.06 -1.85 -4.08
CA LYS A 35 -4.64 -0.58 -3.63
C LYS A 35 -3.73 0.13 -2.66
N ARG A 36 -3.84 1.46 -2.62
CA ARG A 36 -3.25 2.25 -1.54
C ARG A 36 -4.09 2.09 -0.29
N VAL A 37 -3.42 1.88 0.85
CA VAL A 37 -4.07 1.71 2.16
C VAL A 37 -3.34 2.58 3.17
N ASP A 38 -4.13 3.27 3.99
CA ASP A 38 -3.63 4.12 5.06
C ASP A 38 -3.63 3.36 6.39
N TYR A 39 -2.54 3.55 7.14
CA TYR A 39 -2.24 2.87 8.38
C TYR A 39 -1.85 3.88 9.46
N VAL A 40 -2.14 3.49 10.70
CA VAL A 40 -1.62 4.15 11.90
C VAL A 40 -0.75 3.18 12.67
N VAL A 41 0.42 3.63 13.11
CA VAL A 41 1.27 2.86 14.03
C VAL A 41 0.73 3.04 15.45
N LEU A 42 0.28 1.94 16.06
CA LEU A 42 -0.35 1.94 17.38
C LEU A 42 0.69 1.89 18.51
N GLY A 43 1.83 1.27 18.25
CA GLY A 43 2.86 1.12 19.26
C GLY A 43 4.06 0.31 18.79
N LYS A 44 5.03 0.18 19.70
CA LYS A 44 6.25 -0.59 19.49
C LYS A 44 6.49 -1.47 20.72
N ARG A 45 6.77 -2.76 20.50
CA ARG A 45 7.13 -3.74 21.54
C ARG A 45 8.49 -4.33 21.20
N GLY A 46 9.53 -3.89 21.91
CA GLY A 46 10.91 -4.22 21.52
C GLY A 46 11.21 -3.70 20.13
N GLY A 47 11.73 -4.54 19.23
CA GLY A 47 11.99 -4.19 17.83
C GLY A 47 10.79 -4.29 16.89
N ILE A 48 9.58 -4.58 17.39
CA ILE A 48 8.39 -4.81 16.56
C ILE A 48 7.46 -3.61 16.62
N ALA A 49 7.10 -3.06 15.46
CA ALA A 49 6.03 -2.08 15.31
C ALA A 49 4.68 -2.78 15.07
N GLU A 50 3.65 -2.35 15.79
CA GLU A 50 2.26 -2.77 15.59
C GLU A 50 1.48 -1.64 14.92
N TYR A 51 0.81 -1.93 13.81
CA TYR A 51 0.07 -0.95 13.03
C TYR A 51 -1.26 -1.51 12.52
N GLN A 52 -2.20 -0.64 12.21
CA GLN A 52 -3.57 -1.00 11.86
C GLN A 52 -4.10 -0.11 10.73
N GLY A 53 -4.94 -0.68 9.87
CA GLY A 53 -5.59 0.09 8.80
C GLY A 53 -6.55 1.12 9.38
N ILE A 54 -6.55 2.33 8.84
CA ILE A 54 -7.43 3.41 9.33
C ILE A 54 -8.90 3.09 9.02
N GLU A 55 -9.15 2.62 7.79
CA GLU A 55 -10.49 2.23 7.30
C GLU A 55 -10.92 0.85 7.79
N ASP A 56 -9.99 -0.12 7.78
CA ASP A 56 -10.22 -1.48 8.27
C ASP A 56 -9.40 -1.77 9.54
N ARG A 57 -10.08 -1.65 10.68
CA ARG A 57 -9.52 -1.89 12.02
C ARG A 57 -9.71 -3.32 12.51
N SER A 58 -10.11 -4.26 11.66
CA SER A 58 -10.32 -5.65 12.06
C SER A 58 -9.02 -6.40 12.37
N ARG A 59 -7.89 -5.89 11.86
CA ARG A 59 -6.58 -6.56 11.95
C ARG A 59 -5.50 -5.62 12.47
N ILE A 60 -4.59 -6.20 13.25
CA ILE A 60 -3.32 -5.57 13.64
C ILE A 60 -2.22 -6.29 12.88
N TYR A 61 -1.39 -5.50 12.22
CA TYR A 61 -0.22 -5.94 11.48
C TYR A 61 1.04 -5.69 12.30
N ARG A 62 2.06 -6.50 12.04
CA ARG A 62 3.35 -6.43 12.73
C ARG A 62 4.47 -6.42 11.72
N THR A 63 5.49 -5.62 12.00
CA THR A 63 6.72 -5.57 11.22
C THR A 63 7.87 -5.17 12.12
N ASP A 64 9.09 -5.38 11.66
CA ASP A 64 10.27 -4.80 12.29
C ASP A 64 10.19 -3.26 12.26
N ALA A 65 10.40 -2.64 13.41
CA ALA A 65 10.29 -1.20 13.59
C ALA A 65 11.39 -0.46 12.82
N ALA A 66 12.62 -0.94 12.84
CA ALA A 66 13.73 -0.32 12.14
C ALA A 66 13.49 -0.36 10.62
N ILE A 67 13.01 -1.48 10.09
CA ILE A 67 12.65 -1.60 8.67
C ILE A 67 11.55 -0.60 8.31
N LEU A 68 10.49 -0.51 9.11
CA LEU A 68 9.40 0.42 8.83
C LEU A 68 9.85 1.88 8.88
N ALA A 69 10.68 2.25 9.87
CA ALA A 69 11.25 3.59 9.99
C ALA A 69 12.07 3.95 8.75
N VAL A 70 12.93 3.04 8.28
CA VAL A 70 13.72 3.20 7.05
C VAL A 70 12.82 3.36 5.83
N GLN A 71 11.79 2.52 5.68
CA GLN A 71 10.83 2.61 4.57
C GLN A 71 10.06 3.93 4.56
N LEU A 72 9.78 4.49 5.73
CA LEU A 72 9.07 5.76 5.89
C LEU A 72 9.98 6.99 5.87
N GLY A 73 11.30 6.80 5.92
CA GLY A 73 12.28 7.88 5.99
C GLY A 73 12.17 8.72 7.26
N ILE A 74 11.77 8.12 8.39
CA ILE A 74 11.64 8.78 9.69
C ILE A 74 12.49 8.09 10.75
N ASP A 75 12.69 8.76 11.89
CA ASP A 75 13.33 8.14 13.04
C ASP A 75 12.41 7.06 13.66
N GLU A 76 13.01 5.98 14.16
CA GLU A 76 12.27 4.87 14.78
C GLU A 76 11.48 5.33 16.02
N SER A 77 11.98 6.32 16.77
CA SER A 77 11.28 6.91 17.92
C SER A 77 10.01 7.69 17.51
N ALA A 78 9.96 8.18 16.27
CA ALA A 78 8.82 8.92 15.71
C ALA A 78 7.72 8.00 15.14
N LEU A 79 7.91 6.67 15.19
CA LEU A 79 6.94 5.72 14.64
C LEU A 79 5.61 5.75 15.37
N ILE A 80 5.59 5.81 16.70
CA ILE A 80 4.35 5.65 17.47
C ILE A 80 3.40 6.82 17.17
N GLY A 81 2.18 6.51 16.73
CA GLY A 81 1.18 7.50 16.33
C GLY A 81 1.38 8.07 14.92
N SER A 82 2.44 7.68 14.21
CA SER A 82 2.62 8.10 12.82
C SER A 82 1.55 7.51 11.91
N LEU A 83 1.13 8.32 10.94
CA LEU A 83 0.25 7.92 9.85
C LEU A 83 1.08 7.70 8.59
N PHE A 84 0.86 6.59 7.92
CA PHE A 84 1.50 6.28 6.66
C PHE A 84 0.56 5.61 5.68
N SER A 85 0.86 5.71 4.39
CA SER A 85 0.20 4.91 3.35
C SER A 85 1.21 3.96 2.71
N CYS A 86 0.74 2.82 2.22
CA CYS A 86 1.52 1.99 1.30
C CYS A 86 0.62 1.36 0.24
N TRP A 87 1.22 0.94 -0.85
CA TRP A 87 0.56 0.10 -1.85
C TRP A 87 0.52 -1.34 -1.36
N VAL A 88 -0.65 -1.97 -1.45
CA VAL A 88 -0.87 -3.36 -1.05
C VAL A 88 -1.35 -4.15 -2.27
N SER A 89 -0.50 -5.04 -2.78
CA SER A 89 -0.83 -5.96 -3.87
C SER A 89 -0.98 -7.39 -3.34
N PRO A 90 -1.97 -8.17 -3.79
CA PRO A 90 -2.06 -9.58 -3.44
C PRO A 90 -0.94 -10.38 -4.14
N ALA A 91 -0.38 -11.36 -3.43
CA ALA A 91 0.65 -12.26 -3.92
C ALA A 91 0.25 -13.73 -3.67
N GLU A 92 0.95 -14.67 -4.31
CA GLU A 92 0.68 -16.11 -4.19
C GLU A 92 0.61 -16.59 -2.72
N HIS A 93 1.40 -15.97 -1.83
CA HIS A 93 1.46 -16.30 -0.41
C HIS A 93 1.15 -15.10 0.51
N GLY A 94 0.17 -14.27 0.15
CA GLY A 94 -0.34 -13.21 1.02
C GLY A 94 -0.44 -11.87 0.32
N VAL A 95 0.26 -10.86 0.85
CA VAL A 95 0.28 -9.51 0.28
C VAL A 95 1.70 -8.96 0.25
N ILE A 96 2.04 -8.26 -0.82
CA ILE A 96 3.23 -7.43 -0.93
C ILE A 96 2.84 -6.01 -0.53
N ARG A 97 3.70 -5.35 0.25
CA ARG A 97 3.56 -3.94 0.60
C ARG A 97 4.74 -3.17 0.03
N SER A 98 4.46 -2.08 -0.68
CA SER A 98 5.47 -1.26 -1.36
C SER A 98 5.09 0.22 -1.36
N ASP A 99 5.99 1.09 -1.82
CA ASP A 99 5.76 2.54 -1.94
C ASP A 99 5.16 3.16 -0.66
N PHE A 100 5.91 2.96 0.43
CA PHE A 100 5.61 3.48 1.75
C PHE A 100 5.80 5.00 1.78
N ARG A 101 4.81 5.71 2.31
CA ARG A 101 4.81 7.17 2.39
C ARG A 101 4.33 7.61 3.75
N CYS A 102 5.15 8.35 4.47
CA CYS A 102 4.74 9.02 5.69
C CYS A 102 3.76 10.15 5.34
N ILE A 103 2.56 10.13 5.95
CA ILE A 103 1.52 11.17 5.78
C ILE A 103 1.71 12.24 6.85
N SER A 104 1.87 11.81 8.10
CA SER A 104 2.19 12.68 9.22
C SER A 104 2.97 11.90 10.27
N GLY A 105 4.21 12.29 10.48
CA GLY A 105 5.01 11.90 11.64
C GLY A 105 5.04 13.05 12.64
N VAL A 106 5.01 12.72 13.93
CA VAL A 106 5.40 13.69 14.97
C VAL A 106 6.91 13.92 14.76
N ARG A 107 7.27 15.15 14.38
CA ARG A 107 8.67 15.57 14.22
C ARG A 107 9.32 15.85 15.55
#